data_AF-A0A452Z2D0-F1
#
_entry.id   AF-A0A452Z2D0-F1
#
_cell.length_a   1.000
_cell.length_b   1.000
_cell.length_c   1.000
_cell.angle_alpha   90.00
_cell.angle_beta   90.00
_cell.angle_gamma   90.00
#
_symmetry.space_group_name_H-M   'P 1'
#
loop_
_entity.id
_entity.type
_entity.pdbx_description
1 polymer ?
#
loop_
_entity_poly.entity_id
_entity_poly.type
_entity_poly.pdbx_seq_one_letter_code
_entity_poly.pdbx_strand_id
1 'polypeptide(L)'
;GECECTPVRFFVIVSMQRSGSGWFETLLNSHPNVSSNGEIFSVRERREDIASILWTLDKLYDLDWHTSAAKNECTAAFGLKWMLNQ
;
A
#
# COMPACT_ATOMS: atom_id res chain seq x y z
N GLY A 1 -8.06 -8.21 15.85
CA GLY A 1 -7.07 -8.47 14.80
C GLY A 1 -7.81 -8.54 13.49
N GLU A 2 -7.22 -8.04 12.41
CA GLU A 2 -7.64 -8.33 11.04
C GLU A 2 -7.97 -9.82 10.94
N CYS A 3 -9.19 -10.15 10.50
CA CYS A 3 -9.76 -11.50 10.35
C CYS A 3 -8.99 -12.59 11.12
N GLU A 4 -9.50 -13.01 12.29
CA GLU A 4 -8.89 -13.81 13.38
C GLU A 4 -7.91 -14.97 13.01
N CYS A 5 -7.85 -15.38 11.73
CA CYS A 5 -7.01 -16.43 11.20
C CYS A 5 -5.94 -16.00 10.16
N THR A 6 -5.86 -14.73 9.72
CA THR A 6 -4.93 -14.31 8.65
C THR A 6 -4.22 -12.99 8.95
N PRO A 7 -2.87 -12.97 9.05
CA PRO A 7 -2.12 -11.72 9.17
C PRO A 7 -2.18 -10.92 7.88
N VAL A 8 -2.24 -9.58 8.00
CA VAL A 8 -2.18 -8.66 6.85
C VAL A 8 -0.87 -8.86 6.10
N ARG A 9 -0.95 -8.96 4.78
CA ARG A 9 0.22 -9.05 3.89
C ARG A 9 0.51 -7.69 3.28
N PHE A 10 1.72 -7.20 3.49
CA PHE A 10 2.19 -5.99 2.83
C PHE A 10 2.69 -6.28 1.42
N PHE A 11 2.35 -5.40 0.47
CA PHE A 11 2.89 -5.45 -0.90
C PHE A 11 3.26 -4.07 -1.42
N VAL A 12 4.12 -4.05 -2.45
CA VAL A 12 4.53 -2.83 -3.15
C VAL A 12 4.46 -3.07 -4.65
N ILE A 13 3.81 -2.16 -5.36
CA ILE A 13 3.82 -2.13 -6.82
C ILE A 13 4.99 -1.26 -7.26
N VAL A 14 6.11 -1.88 -7.67
CA VAL A 14 7.26 -1.16 -8.23
C VAL A 14 7.06 -1.03 -9.74
N SER A 15 7.00 0.20 -10.25
CA SER A 15 6.76 0.45 -11.67
C SER A 15 7.46 1.70 -12.19
N MET A 16 7.32 1.97 -13.49
CA MET A 16 7.73 3.23 -14.12
C MET A 16 6.51 3.99 -14.66
N GLN A 17 6.69 5.27 -15.00
CA GLN A 17 5.63 6.09 -15.57
C GLN A 17 5.11 5.51 -16.91
N ARG A 18 3.78 5.54 -17.10
CA ARG A 18 3.07 4.97 -18.28
C ARG A 18 3.24 3.45 -18.48
N SER A 19 3.50 2.70 -17.40
CA SER A 19 3.59 1.24 -17.44
C SER A 19 2.25 0.50 -17.27
N GLY A 20 1.14 1.21 -17.07
CA GLY A 20 -0.17 0.61 -16.75
C GLY A 20 -0.37 0.27 -15.27
N SER A 21 0.57 0.64 -14.39
CA SER A 21 0.49 0.37 -12.94
C SER A 21 -0.72 1.00 -12.25
N GLY A 22 -1.26 2.12 -12.74
CA GLY A 22 -2.50 2.70 -12.23
C GLY A 22 -3.75 1.85 -12.50
N TRP A 23 -3.81 1.17 -13.65
CA TRP A 23 -4.89 0.22 -13.94
C TRP A 23 -4.77 -1.02 -13.05
N PHE A 24 -3.55 -1.53 -12.86
CA PHE A 24 -3.30 -2.67 -11.98
C PHE A 24 -3.65 -2.36 -10.51
N GLU A 25 -3.30 -1.17 -10.02
CA GLU A 25 -3.73 -0.68 -8.71
C GLU A 25 -5.25 -0.61 -8.59
N THR A 26 -5.95 -0.11 -9.62
CA THR A 26 -7.41 -0.06 -9.64
C THR A 26 -8.02 -1.46 -9.61
N LEU A 27 -7.41 -2.42 -10.33
CA LEU A 27 -7.81 -3.83 -10.29
C LEU A 27 -7.68 -4.41 -8.87
N LEU A 28 -6.57 -4.15 -8.17
CA LEU A 28 -6.38 -4.63 -6.80
C LEU A 28 -7.40 -4.02 -5.83
N ASN A 29 -7.66 -2.72 -5.95
CA ASN A 29 -8.65 -2.01 -5.14
C ASN A 29 -10.11 -2.43 -5.42
N SER A 30 -10.37 -3.21 -6.46
CA SER A 30 -11.70 -3.80 -6.68
C SER A 30 -12.02 -4.95 -5.72
N HIS A 31 -11.00 -5.52 -5.05
CA HIS A 31 -11.18 -6.61 -4.11
C HIS A 31 -11.46 -6.06 -2.69
N PRO A 32 -12.51 -6.52 -1.99
CA PRO A 32 -12.97 -5.92 -0.73
C PRO A 32 -11.95 -5.98 0.42
N ASN A 33 -11.03 -6.95 0.36
CA ASN A 33 -10.01 -7.19 1.39
C ASN A 33 -8.59 -6.79 0.94
N VAL A 34 -8.45 -6.08 -0.18
CA VAL A 34 -7.16 -5.61 -0.67
C VAL A 34 -7.24 -4.10 -0.86
N SER A 35 -6.24 -3.40 -0.33
CA SER A 35 -6.12 -1.96 -0.48
C SER A 35 -4.71 -1.59 -0.95
N SER A 36 -4.64 -0.76 -1.98
CA SER A 36 -3.45 -0.10 -2.50
C SER A 36 -3.67 1.40 -2.41
N ASN A 37 -2.87 2.07 -1.60
CA ASN A 37 -2.84 3.51 -1.50
C ASN A 37 -1.72 4.07 -2.39
N GLY A 38 -2.01 5.11 -3.17
CA GLY A 38 -1.22 5.57 -4.33
C GLY A 38 0.24 5.99 -4.07
N GLU A 39 0.73 6.92 -4.89
CA GLU A 39 2.15 7.33 -4.89
C GLU A 39 2.47 8.24 -3.70
N ILE A 40 2.53 7.67 -2.50
CA ILE A 40 2.88 8.38 -1.27
C ILE A 40 4.37 8.79 -1.27
N PHE A 41 5.14 8.27 -2.23
CA PHE A 41 6.58 8.49 -2.35
C PHE A 41 7.02 9.60 -3.30
N SER A 42 6.19 10.59 -3.61
CA SER A 42 6.61 11.78 -4.40
C SER A 42 7.99 12.35 -3.98
N VAL A 43 8.35 12.28 -2.68
CA VAL A 43 9.63 12.76 -2.13
C VAL A 43 10.76 11.73 -2.28
N ARG A 44 11.88 12.13 -2.90
CA ARG A 44 13.05 11.29 -3.23
C ARG A 44 13.67 10.57 -2.02
N GLU A 45 13.68 11.18 -0.84
CA GLU A 45 14.24 10.59 0.39
C GLU A 45 13.56 9.30 0.85
N ARG A 46 12.26 9.12 0.55
CA ARG A 46 11.53 7.88 0.94
C ARG A 46 11.78 6.70 -0.02
N ARG A 47 12.66 6.89 -1.01
CA ARG A 47 12.96 5.92 -2.09
C ARG A 47 14.37 5.33 -1.98
N GLU A 48 15.21 5.82 -1.07
CA GLU A 48 16.63 5.45 -1.02
C GLU A 48 16.87 4.10 -0.33
N ASP A 49 15.93 3.64 0.52
CA ASP A 49 16.07 2.42 1.31
C ASP A 49 14.77 1.62 1.40
N ILE A 50 14.83 0.30 1.19
CA ILE A 50 13.74 -0.65 1.40
C ILE A 50 13.22 -0.58 2.85
N ALA A 51 14.10 -0.33 3.83
CA ALA A 51 13.70 -0.18 5.22
C ALA A 51 12.74 1.01 5.41
N SER A 52 12.96 2.12 4.70
CA SER A 52 12.08 3.29 4.74
C SER A 52 10.69 3.00 4.17
N ILE A 53 10.60 2.10 3.19
CA ILE A 53 9.34 1.68 2.57
C ILE A 53 8.54 0.81 3.53
N LEU A 54 9.19 -0.17 4.17
CA LEU A 54 8.56 -1.01 5.18
C LEU A 54 8.07 -0.17 6.37
N TRP A 55 8.88 0.78 6.84
CA TRP A 55 8.49 1.68 7.92
C TRP A 55 7.33 2.60 7.52
N THR A 56 7.31 3.08 6.27
CA THR A 56 6.20 3.90 5.77
C THR A 56 4.92 3.07 5.65
N LEU A 57 5.01 1.82 5.18
CA LEU A 57 3.88 0.89 5.13
C LEU A 57 3.30 0.63 6.52
N ASP A 58 4.17 0.33 7.48
CA ASP A 58 3.80 0.09 8.88
C ASP A 58 3.12 1.32 9.48
N LYS A 59 3.74 2.49 9.32
CA LYS A 59 3.20 3.77 9.78
C LYS A 59 1.87 4.12 9.11
N LEU A 60 1.74 3.92 7.79
CA LEU A 60 0.50 4.22 7.08
C LEU A 60 -0.61 3.29 7.51
N TYR A 61 -0.34 1.99 7.63
CA TYR A 61 -1.28 1.02 8.15
C TYR A 61 -1.72 1.36 9.58
N ASP A 62 -0.78 1.79 10.44
CA ASP A 62 -1.05 2.24 11.82
C ASP A 62 -1.75 3.61 11.88
N LEU A 63 -1.55 4.50 10.91
CA LEU A 63 -2.29 5.77 10.85
C LEU A 63 -3.71 5.56 10.31
N ASP A 64 -3.88 4.71 9.30
CA ASP A 64 -5.20 4.32 8.78
C ASP A 64 -6.01 3.57 9.85
N TRP A 65 -5.33 2.91 10.80
CA TRP A 65 -5.94 2.38 12.02
C TRP A 65 -6.61 3.48 12.87
N HIS A 66 -6.05 4.70 12.93
CA HIS A 66 -6.59 5.80 13.73
C HIS A 66 -7.64 6.66 13.00
N THR A 67 -7.62 6.72 11.66
CA THR A 67 -8.45 7.68 10.90
C THR A 67 -9.79 7.18 10.40
N SER A 68 -10.16 5.91 10.63
CA SER A 68 -11.52 5.37 10.38
C SER A 68 -12.13 5.66 9.00
N ALA A 69 -11.93 4.74 8.05
CA ALA A 69 -12.88 4.50 6.94
C ALA A 69 -12.65 3.15 6.22
N ALA A 70 -11.42 2.60 6.24
CA ALA A 70 -11.04 1.50 5.35
C ALA A 70 -10.64 0.18 6.03
N LYS A 71 -10.79 0.03 7.36
CA LYS A 71 -10.87 -1.32 7.93
C LYS A 71 -12.26 -1.86 7.65
N ASN A 72 -12.43 -2.46 6.46
CA ASN A 72 -13.18 -3.71 6.45
C ASN A 72 -12.50 -4.60 7.50
N GLU A 73 -13.26 -5.21 8.40
CA GLU A 73 -12.74 -6.01 9.53
C GLU A 73 -11.84 -7.20 9.11
N CYS A 74 -11.60 -7.37 7.80
CA CYS A 74 -10.84 -8.42 7.15
C CYS A 74 -9.95 -7.92 6.01
N THR A 75 -9.11 -6.89 6.21
CA THR A 75 -8.04 -6.54 5.27
C THR A 75 -7.02 -7.68 5.20
N ALA A 76 -6.92 -8.33 4.05
CA ALA A 76 -5.97 -9.41 3.80
C ALA A 76 -4.63 -8.86 3.28
N ALA A 77 -4.66 -7.79 2.48
CA ALA A 77 -3.46 -7.19 1.93
C ALA A 77 -3.55 -5.66 1.88
N PHE A 78 -2.45 -5.02 2.27
CA PHE A 78 -2.29 -3.58 2.25
C PHE A 78 -1.02 -3.24 1.50
N GLY A 79 -1.08 -2.27 0.59
CA GLY A 79 0.08 -1.95 -0.22
C GLY A 79 0.07 -0.52 -0.72
N LEU A 80 1.16 -0.21 -1.42
CA LEU A 80 1.34 1.08 -2.06
C LEU A 80 1.92 0.94 -3.46
N LYS A 81 1.85 2.03 -4.22
CA LYS A 81 2.52 2.14 -5.50
C LYS A 81 3.78 3.01 -5.40
N TRP A 82 4.87 2.47 -5.93
CA TRP A 82 6.14 3.17 -6.03
C TRP A 82 6.57 3.30 -7.49
N MET A 83 6.67 4.52 -7.98
CA MET A 83 7.27 4.81 -9.28
C MET A 83 8.77 5.05 -9.17
N LEU A 84 9.53 4.34 -9.98
CA LEU A 84 10.96 4.56 -10.17
C LEU A 84 11.16 5.73 -11.14
N ASN A 85 12.20 6.54 -10.88
CA ASN A 85 12.63 7.64 -11.76
C ASN A 85 11.54 8.68 -12.06
N GLN A 86 10.77 9.03 -11.02
CA GLN A 86 9.78 10.12 -11.10
C GLN A 86 10.45 11.48 -11.18
#